data_AF-A0A672RI48-F1
#
_entry.id   AF-A0A672RI48-F1
#
_cell.length_a   1.000
_cell.length_b   1.000
_cell.length_c   1.000
_cell.angle_alpha   90.00
_cell.angle_beta   90.00
_cell.angle_gamma   90.00
#
_symmetry.space_group_name_H-M   'P 1'
#
loop_
_entity.id
_entity.type
_entity.pdbx_description
1 polymer ?
#
loop_
_entity_poly.entity_id
_entity_poly.type
_entity_poly.pdbx_seq_one_letter_code
_entity_poly.pdbx_strand_id
1 'polypeptide(L)'
;MGEYEDRLHELEGEARYFPPPPRHPGGRERLHIQKSSVCSRAYFVVVMAFFHIYIINIIALLLYVHYNTGSGEQDVPLENSAGAPRPMPAEHRTPSSASLSPELSFQLPRLEGIRVGHVQRVSLVPDRTHNMRTLSLKPLLFEIPGFLSVEESSVVMQLAQLKGLTHSSLLTAPDSQEEQLTQDQLFSLLDLNQDGLLQREEVRHSAAAYIGGVLQYSAAGQGLDGHAKVRQRSTHTRLYLGEGTHHLLKSIRNRVTRLTRLPSSLVDLSEPMEVVRYEQGGYSHAHHDSGPTNHDSSCAHTHLAANNSASKQVACRYLTVLLHLNPADGGGETSFPVADNRTYEEEVLGDLSQQYCDKGNLKVKPVAGTALLWYNHLSDGNGWVGELDEFSLHGDCLVTRGFKWTGSVWVNIDPEQQRQERYQRLIQLFENLESECAKKSKYRDNRL
;
A
#
# COMPACT_ATOMS: atom_id res chain seq x y z
N MET A 1 61.43 13.30 -48.90
CA MET A 1 61.07 12.32 -47.85
C MET A 1 59.87 12.92 -47.13
N GLY A 2 58.67 12.89 -47.70
CA GLY A 2 57.89 11.71 -48.08
C GLY A 2 57.07 11.31 -46.85
N GLU A 3 55.74 11.23 -46.84
CA GLU A 3 54.73 11.12 -47.89
C GLU A 3 53.39 11.05 -47.10
N TYR A 4 52.49 12.04 -47.12
CA TYR A 4 51.14 12.06 -47.74
C TYR A 4 50.31 13.00 -46.81
N GLU A 5 49.86 14.22 -47.13
CA GLU A 5 49.07 14.73 -48.27
C GLU A 5 47.75 13.98 -48.52
N ASP A 6 46.72 14.75 -48.91
CA ASP A 6 45.29 14.43 -49.11
C ASP A 6 44.39 14.36 -47.85
N ARG A 7 43.34 15.18 -47.64
CA ARG A 7 42.59 16.15 -48.45
C ARG A 7 41.83 17.09 -47.52
N LEU A 8 42.31 18.33 -47.40
CA LEU A 8 41.61 19.47 -46.81
C LEU A 8 41.68 20.60 -47.84
N HIS A 9 41.05 20.40 -49.01
CA HIS A 9 40.82 21.43 -50.02
C HIS A 9 39.73 20.95 -50.98
N GLU A 10 38.52 21.49 -50.80
CA GLU A 10 37.36 21.57 -51.72
C GLU A 10 36.14 21.82 -50.79
N LEU A 11 35.44 22.95 -50.74
CA LEU A 11 35.16 23.97 -51.74
C LEU A 11 34.74 25.27 -51.02
N GLU A 12 35.50 26.35 -51.21
CA GLU A 12 34.96 27.71 -51.18
C GLU A 12 35.11 28.25 -52.60
N GLY A 13 33.99 28.52 -53.26
CA GLY A 13 33.98 29.19 -54.55
C GLY A 13 32.93 28.66 -55.51
N GLU A 14 31.71 29.19 -55.44
CA GLU A 14 31.09 29.95 -56.53
C GLU A 14 29.63 30.28 -56.20
N ALA A 15 29.42 31.52 -55.78
CA ALA A 15 28.11 32.15 -55.82
C ALA A 15 27.85 32.66 -57.23
N ARG A 16 26.92 32.07 -58.00
CA ARG A 16 26.05 32.77 -58.97
C ARG A 16 24.78 31.97 -59.32
N TYR A 17 23.71 32.73 -59.54
CA TYR A 17 22.43 32.39 -60.19
C TYR A 17 21.38 31.59 -59.41
N PHE A 18 20.49 32.32 -58.73
CA PHE A 18 19.13 31.86 -58.37
C PHE A 18 18.19 32.03 -59.57
N PRO A 19 17.53 30.97 -60.08
CA PRO A 19 16.33 31.09 -60.90
C PRO A 19 15.06 31.13 -60.01
N PRO A 20 13.99 31.83 -60.44
CA PRO A 20 12.77 32.00 -59.67
C PRO A 20 11.91 30.72 -59.63
N PRO A 21 11.05 30.54 -58.61
CA PRO A 21 10.20 29.37 -58.50
C PRO A 21 9.09 29.37 -59.57
N PRO A 22 8.71 28.18 -60.10
CA PRO A 22 7.66 28.08 -61.10
C PRO A 22 6.28 28.36 -60.50
N ARG A 23 5.46 29.12 -61.23
CA ARG A 23 4.02 29.30 -60.97
C ARG A 23 3.19 28.41 -61.90
N HIS A 24 2.04 27.97 -61.36
CA HIS A 24 0.82 27.41 -61.96
C HIS A 24 0.64 25.88 -61.86
N PRO A 25 -0.61 25.35 -61.85
CA PRO A 25 -1.93 26.01 -61.87
C PRO A 25 -2.85 25.63 -60.69
N GLY A 26 -3.89 26.44 -60.46
CA GLY A 26 -4.98 26.11 -59.58
C GLY A 26 -5.84 24.97 -60.12
N GLY A 27 -6.16 24.02 -59.26
CA GLY A 27 -7.13 22.94 -59.50
C GLY A 27 -7.59 22.40 -58.16
N ARG A 28 -8.83 22.71 -57.79
CA ARG A 28 -9.53 22.12 -56.64
C ARG A 28 -9.70 20.62 -56.89
N GLU A 29 -8.92 19.78 -56.21
CA GLU A 29 -9.29 18.38 -56.01
C GLU A 29 -9.86 18.21 -54.61
N ARG A 30 -11.19 18.06 -54.57
CA ARG A 30 -11.91 17.53 -53.42
C ARG A 30 -11.46 16.08 -53.23
N LEU A 31 -10.81 15.80 -52.12
CA LEU A 31 -10.76 14.44 -51.57
C LEU A 31 -12.19 13.95 -51.37
N HIS A 32 -12.59 12.98 -52.20
CA HIS A 32 -13.87 12.30 -52.08
C HIS A 32 -13.76 11.30 -50.92
N ILE A 33 -13.90 11.80 -49.69
CA ILE A 33 -14.22 10.93 -48.55
C ILE A 33 -15.63 10.41 -48.81
N GLN A 34 -15.74 9.14 -49.22
CA GLN A 34 -17.00 8.43 -49.17
C GLN A 34 -17.47 8.44 -47.71
N LYS A 35 -18.47 9.27 -47.43
CA LYS A 35 -19.37 9.08 -46.29
C LYS A 35 -20.03 7.71 -46.50
N SER A 36 -19.49 6.67 -45.88
CA SER A 36 -20.27 5.49 -45.58
C SER A 36 -21.26 5.89 -44.48
N SER A 37 -22.41 6.39 -44.91
CA SER A 37 -23.60 6.42 -44.08
C SER A 37 -24.07 4.98 -43.85
N VAL A 38 -23.38 4.24 -42.98
CA VAL A 38 -23.96 3.04 -42.37
C VAL A 38 -24.75 3.50 -41.15
N CYS A 39 -25.82 4.24 -41.42
CA CYS A 39 -26.94 4.36 -40.50
C CYS A 39 -27.69 3.02 -40.60
N SER A 40 -27.19 1.98 -39.94
CA SER A 40 -27.94 0.74 -39.86
C SER A 40 -29.02 0.93 -38.81
N ARG A 41 -30.22 1.26 -39.29
CA ARG A 41 -31.47 1.25 -38.53
C ARG A 41 -31.61 -0.02 -37.67
N ALA A 42 -31.01 -1.13 -38.08
CA ALA A 42 -30.97 -2.38 -37.33
C ALA A 42 -30.12 -2.29 -36.05
N TYR A 43 -28.99 -1.59 -36.04
CA TYR A 43 -28.17 -1.43 -34.83
C TYR A 43 -28.91 -0.64 -33.76
N PHE A 44 -29.57 0.46 -34.14
CA PHE A 44 -30.37 1.25 -33.21
C PHE A 44 -31.57 0.46 -32.65
N VAL A 45 -32.25 -0.33 -33.50
CA VAL A 45 -33.36 -1.19 -33.06
C VAL A 45 -32.89 -2.26 -32.07
N VAL A 46 -31.71 -2.85 -32.29
CA VAL A 46 -31.12 -3.84 -31.39
C VAL A 46 -30.76 -3.21 -30.04
N VAL A 47 -30.09 -2.06 -30.03
CA VAL A 47 -29.75 -1.34 -28.79
C VAL A 47 -31.01 -0.91 -28.03
N MET A 48 -32.03 -0.42 -28.74
CA MET A 48 -33.32 -0.09 -28.13
C MET A 48 -34.00 -1.34 -27.56
N ALA A 49 -33.98 -2.50 -28.22
CA ALA A 49 -34.54 -3.73 -27.68
C ALA A 49 -33.86 -4.15 -26.36
N PHE A 50 -32.52 -4.11 -26.30
CA PHE A 50 -31.78 -4.39 -25.07
C PHE A 50 -32.09 -3.38 -23.95
N PHE A 51 -32.25 -2.10 -24.29
CA PHE A 51 -32.63 -1.06 -23.34
C PHE A 51 -34.04 -1.30 -22.75
N HIS A 52 -35.00 -1.69 -23.58
CA HIS A 52 -36.36 -1.99 -23.10
C HIS A 52 -36.40 -3.27 -22.26
N ILE A 53 -35.65 -4.32 -22.64
CA ILE A 53 -35.53 -5.55 -21.83
C ILE A 53 -34.91 -5.23 -20.45
N TYR A 54 -33.88 -4.38 -20.41
CA TYR A 54 -33.25 -3.95 -19.17
C TYR A 54 -34.23 -3.20 -18.26
N ILE A 55 -35.00 -2.25 -18.80
CA ILE A 55 -36.03 -1.52 -18.04
C ILE A 55 -37.12 -2.45 -17.52
N ILE A 56 -37.59 -3.40 -18.33
CA ILE A 56 -38.60 -4.38 -17.90
C ILE A 56 -38.07 -5.24 -16.75
N ASN A 57 -36.81 -5.68 -16.81
CA ASN A 57 -36.18 -6.44 -15.74
C ASN A 57 -36.05 -5.62 -14.44
N ILE A 58 -35.68 -4.34 -14.53
CA ILE A 58 -35.64 -3.43 -13.37
C ILE A 58 -37.03 -3.28 -12.75
N ILE A 59 -38.07 -3.04 -13.56
CA ILE A 59 -39.45 -2.90 -13.08
C ILE A 59 -39.95 -4.20 -12.44
N ALA A 60 -39.67 -5.36 -13.05
CA ALA A 60 -40.02 -6.66 -12.49
C ALA A 60 -39.34 -6.89 -11.12
N LEU A 61 -38.07 -6.48 -10.97
CA LEU A 61 -37.34 -6.58 -9.71
C LEU A 61 -37.93 -5.66 -8.64
N LEU A 62 -38.29 -4.43 -9.00
CA LEU A 62 -38.95 -3.47 -8.11
C LEU A 62 -40.35 -3.93 -7.70
N LEU A 63 -41.12 -4.53 -8.62
CA LEU A 63 -42.42 -5.12 -8.30
C LEU A 63 -42.28 -6.38 -7.45
N TYR A 64 -41.26 -7.21 -7.67
CA TYR A 64 -40.96 -8.37 -6.83
C TYR A 64 -40.61 -7.94 -5.41
N VAL A 65 -39.75 -6.92 -5.26
CA VAL A 65 -39.45 -6.32 -3.96
C VAL A 65 -40.73 -5.75 -3.35
N HIS A 66 -41.51 -4.96 -4.08
CA HIS A 66 -42.74 -4.38 -3.55
C HIS A 66 -43.76 -5.44 -3.13
N TYR A 67 -43.96 -6.50 -3.92
CA TYR A 67 -44.88 -7.59 -3.61
C TYR A 67 -44.44 -8.36 -2.35
N ASN A 68 -43.14 -8.59 -2.18
CA ASN A 68 -42.61 -9.26 -0.99
C ASN A 68 -42.49 -8.35 0.23
N THR A 69 -42.59 -7.03 0.06
CA THR A 69 -42.53 -6.04 1.16
C THR A 69 -43.90 -5.47 1.53
N GLY A 70 -44.97 -5.80 0.78
CA GLY A 70 -46.28 -5.14 0.89
C GLY A 70 -47.43 -6.08 1.25
N SER A 71 -47.57 -6.42 2.54
CA SER A 71 -48.90 -6.65 3.15
C SER A 71 -48.81 -6.43 4.65
N GLY A 72 -49.26 -5.26 5.12
CA GLY A 72 -49.26 -4.95 6.54
C GLY A 72 -49.66 -3.51 6.89
N GLU A 73 -50.63 -2.93 6.21
CA GLU A 73 -51.36 -1.76 6.74
C GLU A 73 -52.70 -2.23 7.30
N GLN A 74 -52.86 -2.16 8.61
CA GLN A 74 -54.17 -2.07 9.24
C GLN A 74 -54.10 -1.23 10.53
N ASP A 75 -55.04 -0.29 10.58
CA ASP A 75 -55.18 0.80 11.53
C ASP A 75 -55.32 0.38 13.00
N VAL A 76 -54.80 1.20 13.90
CA VAL A 76 -54.97 1.12 15.37
C VAL A 76 -55.92 2.22 15.85
N PRO A 77 -56.84 1.94 16.78
CA PRO A 77 -57.29 2.93 17.75
C PRO A 77 -56.98 2.55 19.21
N LEU A 78 -56.80 3.60 20.02
CA LEU A 78 -56.43 3.64 21.45
C LEU A 78 -57.44 2.98 22.42
N GLU A 79 -56.97 2.40 23.54
CA GLU A 79 -57.09 2.94 24.92
C GLU A 79 -56.74 1.93 26.06
N ASN A 80 -56.00 2.45 27.04
CA ASN A 80 -56.06 2.30 28.52
C ASN A 80 -55.79 1.00 29.33
N SER A 81 -54.88 1.21 30.31
CA SER A 81 -54.93 0.82 31.74
C SER A 81 -54.21 -0.44 32.27
N ALA A 82 -53.11 -0.15 32.99
CA ALA A 82 -52.72 -0.52 34.37
C ALA A 82 -52.85 -1.98 34.89
N GLY A 83 -51.74 -2.50 35.44
CA GLY A 83 -51.75 -3.48 36.54
C GLY A 83 -50.60 -4.51 36.51
N ALA A 84 -49.75 -4.52 37.54
CA ALA A 84 -48.77 -5.57 37.85
C ALA A 84 -49.21 -6.33 39.15
N PRO A 85 -48.48 -7.35 39.64
CA PRO A 85 -48.15 -8.66 39.04
C PRO A 85 -48.52 -9.85 39.99
N ARG A 86 -48.55 -11.10 39.50
CA ARG A 86 -48.34 -12.33 40.33
C ARG A 86 -48.01 -13.59 39.48
N PRO A 87 -47.33 -14.63 40.02
CA PRO A 87 -46.51 -15.56 39.24
C PRO A 87 -47.03 -17.02 39.09
N MET A 88 -46.62 -17.66 37.97
CA MET A 88 -46.39 -19.10 37.65
C MET A 88 -47.61 -20.07 37.60
N PRO A 89 -47.60 -21.17 36.79
CA PRO A 89 -46.43 -21.94 36.30
C PRO A 89 -46.40 -22.39 34.80
N ALA A 90 -45.21 -22.86 34.44
CA ALA A 90 -44.70 -23.59 33.27
C ALA A 90 -45.67 -24.20 32.24
N GLU A 91 -45.41 -23.91 30.96
CA GLU A 91 -45.65 -24.83 29.85
C GLU A 91 -44.59 -24.69 28.73
N HIS A 92 -44.20 -25.85 28.22
CA HIS A 92 -43.19 -26.13 27.20
C HIS A 92 -43.53 -25.53 25.83
N ARG A 93 -42.70 -24.63 25.27
CA ARG A 93 -42.56 -24.43 23.81
C ARG A 93 -41.13 -24.07 23.39
N THR A 94 -40.67 -24.83 22.40
CA THR A 94 -39.49 -24.75 21.52
C THR A 94 -38.76 -23.41 21.40
N PRO A 95 -37.41 -23.38 21.36
CA PRO A 95 -36.67 -22.14 21.14
C PRO A 95 -36.81 -21.70 19.68
N SER A 96 -37.62 -20.67 19.47
CA SER A 96 -37.56 -19.82 18.28
C SER A 96 -36.18 -19.18 18.20
N SER A 97 -35.64 -19.14 16.99
CA SER A 97 -34.38 -18.53 16.57
C SER A 97 -33.98 -17.35 17.44
N ALA A 98 -32.85 -17.49 18.13
CA ALA A 98 -32.09 -16.35 18.61
C ALA A 98 -31.95 -15.37 17.45
N SER A 99 -32.53 -14.19 17.61
CA SER A 99 -32.20 -13.04 16.80
C SER A 99 -30.69 -12.84 16.91
N LEU A 100 -29.99 -13.19 15.83
CA LEU A 100 -28.60 -12.84 15.61
C LEU A 100 -28.48 -11.35 15.92
N SER A 101 -27.80 -11.03 17.01
CA SER A 101 -27.28 -9.70 17.28
C SER A 101 -26.54 -9.22 16.02
N PRO A 102 -26.71 -7.95 15.59
CA PRO A 102 -25.99 -7.44 14.44
C PRO A 102 -24.49 -7.56 14.78
N GLU A 103 -23.75 -8.34 13.99
CA GLU A 103 -22.30 -8.37 14.12
C GLU A 103 -21.81 -6.92 13.96
N LEU A 104 -21.26 -6.36 15.04
CA LEU A 104 -20.51 -5.11 14.97
C LEU A 104 -19.35 -5.36 14.02
N SER A 105 -19.46 -4.87 12.79
CA SER A 105 -18.38 -4.89 11.81
C SER A 105 -17.14 -4.25 12.44
N PHE A 106 -16.02 -4.98 12.41
CA PHE A 106 -14.75 -4.48 12.92
C PHE A 106 -14.33 -3.23 12.11
N GLN A 107 -14.03 -2.14 12.80
CA GLN A 107 -13.54 -0.89 12.20
C GLN A 107 -12.06 -0.71 12.52
N LEU A 108 -11.28 -0.26 11.53
CA LEU A 108 -9.86 0.04 11.69
C LEU A 108 -9.65 1.24 12.62
N PRO A 109 -8.96 1.07 13.76
CA PRO A 109 -8.54 2.20 14.57
C PRO A 109 -7.70 3.19 13.75
N ARG A 110 -8.11 4.45 13.76
CA ARG A 110 -7.37 5.56 13.16
C ARG A 110 -7.10 6.61 14.24
N LEU A 111 -5.86 7.08 14.33
CA LEU A 111 -5.48 8.13 15.27
C LEU A 111 -6.12 9.46 14.84
N GLU A 112 -6.46 10.32 15.80
CA GLU A 112 -7.04 11.63 15.50
C GLU A 112 -5.95 12.71 15.44
N GLY A 113 -5.84 13.39 14.29
CA GLY A 113 -5.04 14.60 14.15
C GLY A 113 -5.86 15.81 14.56
N ILE A 114 -5.84 16.20 15.83
CA ILE A 114 -6.70 17.27 16.36
C ILE A 114 -6.40 18.61 15.67
N ARG A 115 -5.13 19.00 15.61
CA ARG A 115 -4.61 20.16 14.86
C ARG A 115 -3.09 20.08 14.77
N VAL A 116 -2.50 20.72 13.77
CA VAL A 116 -1.04 20.86 13.67
C VAL A 116 -0.46 21.44 14.97
N GLY A 117 0.59 20.79 15.48
CA GLY A 117 1.24 21.13 16.74
C GLY A 117 0.56 20.59 18.00
N HIS A 118 -0.61 19.94 17.90
CA HIS A 118 -1.21 19.27 19.05
C HIS A 118 -0.30 18.14 19.55
N VAL A 119 -0.15 18.01 20.86
CA VAL A 119 0.67 16.97 21.51
C VAL A 119 -0.22 16.13 22.41
N GLN A 120 -0.21 14.82 22.19
CA GLN A 120 -0.90 13.83 23.01
C GLN A 120 0.07 12.82 23.60
N ARG A 121 -0.29 12.26 24.76
CA ARG A 121 0.54 11.28 25.48
C ARG A 121 0.19 9.86 25.03
N VAL A 122 1.21 9.05 24.72
CA VAL A 122 1.06 7.65 24.33
C VAL A 122 1.99 6.75 25.16
N SER A 123 1.50 5.57 25.55
CA SER A 123 2.29 4.58 26.30
C SER A 123 2.66 3.43 25.38
N LEU A 124 3.94 3.33 25.01
CA LEU A 124 4.44 2.37 24.02
C LEU A 124 5.25 1.24 24.67
N VAL A 125 5.93 1.55 25.77
CA VAL A 125 6.66 0.61 26.62
C VAL A 125 6.17 0.76 28.06
N PRO A 126 6.30 -0.28 28.89
CA PRO A 126 5.99 -0.17 30.32
C PRO A 126 6.72 1.00 30.96
N ASP A 127 6.04 1.71 31.86
CA ASP A 127 6.60 2.75 32.72
C ASP A 127 7.19 3.99 32.01
N ARG A 128 6.97 4.14 30.69
CA ARG A 128 7.40 5.32 29.95
C ARG A 128 6.28 5.87 29.06
N THR A 129 5.98 7.14 29.24
CA THR A 129 5.11 7.88 28.33
C THR A 129 5.92 8.60 27.26
N HIS A 130 5.42 8.62 26.04
CA HIS A 130 5.97 9.37 24.92
C HIS A 130 5.01 10.48 24.53
N ASN A 131 5.56 11.54 23.96
CA ASN A 131 4.77 12.60 23.33
C ASN A 131 4.61 12.25 21.85
N MET A 132 3.38 12.32 21.36
CA MET A 132 3.06 12.24 19.94
C MET A 132 2.53 13.59 19.49
N ARG A 133 3.17 14.21 18.51
CA ARG A 133 2.83 15.52 17.98
C ARG A 133 2.22 15.39 16.59
N THR A 134 1.09 16.02 16.33
CA THR A 134 0.55 16.15 14.97
C THR A 134 1.39 17.15 14.17
N LEU A 135 1.94 16.73 13.04
CA LEU A 135 2.74 17.58 12.14
C LEU A 135 1.93 18.11 10.97
N SER A 136 0.99 17.31 10.46
CA SER A 136 0.12 17.64 9.33
C SER A 136 -1.23 16.93 9.48
N LEU A 137 -2.27 17.49 8.87
CA LEU A 137 -3.59 16.84 8.74
C LEU A 137 -3.79 16.23 7.36
N LYS A 138 -3.04 16.71 6.35
CA LYS A 138 -3.00 16.17 4.98
C LYS A 138 -1.53 16.04 4.54
N PRO A 139 -0.91 14.86 4.62
CA PRO A 139 -1.48 13.63 5.12
C PRO A 139 -1.59 13.70 6.64
N LEU A 140 -2.39 12.81 7.22
CA LEU A 140 -2.45 12.69 8.67
C LEU A 140 -1.12 12.13 9.19
N LEU A 141 -0.27 13.01 9.72
CA LEU A 141 1.13 12.74 10.05
C LEU A 141 1.45 13.12 11.50
N PHE A 142 2.16 12.24 12.19
CA PHE A 142 2.59 12.40 13.57
C PHE A 142 4.09 12.19 13.74
N GLU A 143 4.67 12.88 14.71
CA GLU A 143 6.05 12.71 15.20
C GLU A 143 6.04 12.17 16.63
N ILE A 144 6.85 11.15 16.88
CA ILE A 144 6.99 10.51 18.19
C ILE A 144 8.48 10.49 18.56
N PRO A 145 9.00 11.53 19.23
CA PRO A 145 10.39 11.56 19.68
C PRO A 145 10.71 10.47 20.70
N GLY A 146 11.87 9.85 20.57
CA GLY A 146 12.33 8.81 21.50
C GLY A 146 11.52 7.52 21.44
N PHE A 147 10.86 7.25 20.30
CA PHE A 147 10.21 5.97 20.03
C PHE A 147 11.19 4.80 20.17
N LEU A 148 12.44 4.98 19.73
CA LEU A 148 13.60 4.15 20.10
C LEU A 148 14.56 4.95 20.97
N SER A 149 15.34 4.26 21.81
CA SER A 149 16.57 4.85 22.36
C SER A 149 17.67 4.90 21.30
N VAL A 150 18.71 5.71 21.54
CA VAL A 150 19.87 5.82 20.62
C VAL A 150 20.62 4.48 20.52
N GLU A 151 20.68 3.73 21.62
CA GLU A 151 21.26 2.39 21.70
C GLU A 151 20.42 1.40 20.88
N GLU A 152 19.09 1.45 21.00
CA GLU A 152 18.19 0.62 20.20
C GLU A 152 18.36 0.91 18.70
N SER A 153 18.42 2.18 18.30
CA SER A 153 18.68 2.56 16.91
C SER A 153 20.03 2.02 16.41
N SER A 154 21.06 2.04 17.26
CA SER A 154 22.39 1.50 16.95
C SER A 154 22.35 -0.02 16.73
N VAL A 155 21.60 -0.76 17.55
CA VAL A 155 21.42 -2.21 17.39
C VAL A 155 20.70 -2.52 16.09
N VAL A 156 19.67 -1.75 15.69
CA VAL A 156 19.00 -1.95 14.39
C VAL A 156 19.99 -1.78 13.23
N MET A 157 20.83 -0.75 13.25
CA MET A 157 21.85 -0.54 12.22
C MET A 157 22.86 -1.70 12.17
N GLN A 158 23.31 -2.20 13.32
CA GLN A 158 24.23 -3.35 13.39
C GLN A 158 23.59 -4.63 12.85
N LEU A 159 22.33 -4.92 13.19
CA LEU A 159 21.59 -6.07 12.66
C LEU A 159 21.46 -5.99 11.13
N ALA A 160 21.20 -4.80 10.60
CA ALA A 160 21.14 -4.57 9.16
C ALA A 160 22.49 -4.80 8.48
N GLN A 161 23.59 -4.33 9.08
CA GLN A 161 24.94 -4.58 8.58
C GLN A 161 25.31 -6.06 8.61
N LEU A 162 24.99 -6.76 9.70
CA LEU A 162 25.24 -8.20 9.85
C LEU A 162 24.46 -9.04 8.84
N LYS A 163 23.21 -8.65 8.54
CA LYS A 163 22.42 -9.30 7.50
C LYS A 163 22.99 -9.06 6.10
N GLY A 164 23.72 -7.96 5.91
CA GLY A 164 24.22 -7.50 4.62
C GLY A 164 23.24 -6.56 3.94
N LEU A 165 23.79 -5.50 3.34
CA LEU A 165 23.05 -4.49 2.60
C LEU A 165 23.29 -4.65 1.11
N THR A 166 22.25 -4.42 0.31
CA THR A 166 22.33 -4.43 -1.16
C THR A 166 22.10 -3.03 -1.71
N HIS A 167 22.79 -2.68 -2.80
CA HIS A 167 22.61 -1.38 -3.45
C HIS A 167 21.20 -1.21 -3.99
N SER A 168 20.62 -0.04 -3.75
CA SER A 168 19.34 0.36 -4.33
C SER A 168 19.58 0.91 -5.75
N SER A 169 19.86 0.07 -6.76
CA SER A 169 19.89 0.54 -8.18
C SER A 169 19.98 -0.54 -9.27
N LEU A 170 19.28 -0.22 -10.39
CA LEU A 170 19.48 -0.67 -11.78
C LEU A 170 19.00 -2.09 -12.17
N LEU A 171 17.70 -2.33 -12.19
CA LEU A 171 17.15 -3.38 -13.05
C LEU A 171 16.02 -2.79 -13.90
N THR A 172 16.27 -2.71 -15.22
CA THR A 172 15.21 -2.76 -16.23
C THR A 172 14.31 -3.93 -15.89
N ALA A 173 12.99 -3.71 -15.93
CA ALA A 173 12.01 -4.78 -15.78
C ALA A 173 12.47 -5.99 -16.62
N PRO A 174 12.63 -7.20 -16.05
CA PRO A 174 12.74 -8.38 -16.89
C PRO A 174 11.48 -8.45 -17.74
N ASP A 175 11.63 -8.80 -19.01
CA ASP A 175 10.53 -9.06 -19.91
C ASP A 175 9.46 -9.88 -19.18
N SER A 176 8.24 -9.34 -19.20
CA SER A 176 7.06 -9.90 -18.58
C SER A 176 6.77 -11.30 -19.12
N GLN A 177 7.32 -12.31 -18.44
CA GLN A 177 6.75 -13.64 -18.32
C GLN A 177 6.74 -13.97 -16.84
N GLU A 178 5.66 -13.58 -16.16
CA GLU A 178 5.37 -14.07 -14.81
C GLU A 178 5.15 -15.58 -14.93
N GLU A 179 6.18 -16.37 -14.60
CA GLU A 179 6.00 -17.80 -14.40
C GLU A 179 5.08 -18.00 -13.20
N GLN A 180 3.91 -18.56 -13.46
CA GLN A 180 2.95 -18.97 -12.45
C GLN A 180 3.60 -20.08 -11.62
N LEU A 181 4.06 -19.75 -10.42
CA LEU A 181 4.73 -20.69 -9.52
C LEU A 181 3.80 -21.88 -9.25
N THR A 182 4.29 -23.09 -9.50
CA THR A 182 3.54 -24.31 -9.20
C THR A 182 3.43 -24.51 -7.69
N GLN A 183 2.46 -25.31 -7.24
CA GLN A 183 2.26 -25.60 -5.82
C GLN A 183 3.53 -26.16 -5.14
N ASP A 184 4.32 -26.96 -5.87
CA ASP A 184 5.58 -27.53 -5.38
C ASP A 184 6.70 -26.49 -5.31
N GLN A 185 6.76 -25.55 -6.27
CA GLN A 185 7.68 -24.42 -6.22
C GLN A 185 7.33 -23.47 -5.05
N LEU A 186 6.04 -23.24 -4.81
CA LEU A 186 5.57 -22.46 -3.66
C LEU A 186 5.92 -23.16 -2.34
N PHE A 187 5.73 -24.48 -2.24
CA PHE A 187 6.13 -25.24 -1.06
C PHE A 187 7.64 -25.14 -0.81
N SER A 188 8.46 -25.34 -1.84
CA SER A 188 9.92 -25.23 -1.74
C SER A 188 10.41 -23.80 -1.42
N LEU A 189 9.63 -22.76 -1.75
CA LEU A 189 9.92 -21.38 -1.37
C LEU A 189 9.55 -21.08 0.09
N LEU A 190 8.52 -21.75 0.59
CA LEU A 190 8.03 -21.55 1.95
C LEU A 190 8.85 -22.36 2.98
N ASP A 191 9.39 -23.52 2.60
CA ASP A 191 10.19 -24.46 3.43
C ASP A 191 11.64 -23.97 3.55
N LEU A 192 11.93 -23.14 4.55
CA LEU A 192 13.22 -22.46 4.71
C LEU A 192 14.32 -23.41 5.20
N ASN A 193 13.97 -24.39 6.03
CA ASN A 193 14.92 -25.35 6.57
C ASN A 193 15.02 -26.64 5.73
N GLN A 194 14.22 -26.75 4.66
CA GLN A 194 14.21 -27.86 3.70
C GLN A 194 13.94 -29.22 4.36
N ASP A 195 13.16 -29.24 5.43
CA ASP A 195 12.81 -30.47 6.14
C ASP A 195 11.54 -31.16 5.57
N GLY A 196 10.96 -30.59 4.52
CA GLY A 196 9.77 -31.10 3.85
C GLY A 196 8.48 -30.80 4.61
N LEU A 197 8.50 -29.90 5.60
CA LEU A 197 7.36 -29.48 6.40
C LEU A 197 7.33 -27.96 6.53
N LEU A 198 6.19 -27.32 6.27
CA LEU A 198 6.03 -25.88 6.50
C LEU A 198 5.68 -25.60 7.97
N GLN A 199 6.61 -25.02 8.72
CA GLN A 199 6.37 -24.58 10.09
C GLN A 199 5.83 -23.16 10.18
N ARG A 200 5.25 -22.81 11.34
CA ARG A 200 4.55 -21.54 11.60
C ARG A 200 5.38 -20.34 11.22
N GLU A 201 6.64 -20.42 11.64
CA GLU A 201 7.59 -19.35 11.47
C GLU A 201 8.02 -19.27 10.03
N GLU A 202 8.13 -20.39 9.33
CA GLU A 202 8.46 -20.42 7.92
C GLU A 202 7.32 -19.89 7.07
N VAL A 203 6.06 -20.22 7.34
CA VAL A 203 4.93 -19.63 6.61
C VAL A 203 4.88 -18.12 6.81
N ARG A 204 5.05 -17.63 8.05
CA ARG A 204 5.08 -16.19 8.33
C ARG A 204 6.29 -15.50 7.73
N HIS A 205 7.46 -16.09 7.88
CA HIS A 205 8.72 -15.53 7.42
C HIS A 205 8.80 -15.54 5.90
N SER A 206 8.36 -16.63 5.27
CA SER A 206 8.32 -16.80 3.83
C SER A 206 7.17 -16.03 3.19
N ALA A 207 6.02 -15.85 3.85
CA ALA A 207 5.02 -14.88 3.40
C ALA A 207 5.57 -13.45 3.48
N ALA A 208 6.15 -13.05 4.61
CA ALA A 208 6.77 -11.73 4.75
C ALA A 208 7.94 -11.51 3.78
N ALA A 209 8.77 -12.53 3.54
CA ALA A 209 9.88 -12.50 2.60
C ALA A 209 9.40 -12.52 1.14
N TYR A 210 8.36 -13.28 0.82
CA TYR A 210 7.70 -13.28 -0.49
C TYR A 210 7.13 -11.89 -0.79
N ILE A 211 6.37 -11.30 0.14
CA ILE A 211 5.85 -9.94 0.00
C ILE A 211 7.00 -8.95 -0.18
N GLY A 212 8.03 -9.03 0.66
CA GLY A 212 9.21 -8.17 0.55
C GLY A 212 9.98 -8.35 -0.77
N GLY A 213 10.00 -9.57 -1.33
CA GLY A 213 10.65 -9.91 -2.60
C GLY A 213 9.84 -9.47 -3.81
N VAL A 214 8.54 -9.76 -3.85
CA VAL A 214 7.61 -9.27 -4.89
C VAL A 214 7.62 -7.73 -4.92
N LEU A 215 7.52 -7.11 -3.74
CA LEU A 215 7.57 -5.65 -3.62
C LEU A 215 8.98 -5.07 -3.71
N GLN A 216 10.05 -5.87 -3.82
CA GLN A 216 11.37 -5.33 -4.17
C GLN A 216 11.38 -4.76 -5.60
N TYR A 217 10.52 -5.30 -6.46
CA TYR A 217 10.27 -4.78 -7.81
C TYR A 217 9.23 -3.66 -7.83
N SER A 218 8.28 -3.67 -6.88
CA SER A 218 7.24 -2.63 -6.71
C SER A 218 7.64 -1.48 -5.78
N ALA A 219 8.80 -1.55 -5.12
CA ALA A 219 9.44 -0.44 -4.40
C ALA A 219 9.88 0.68 -5.38
N ALA A 220 9.78 0.41 -6.68
CA ALA A 220 9.41 1.41 -7.65
C ALA A 220 7.94 1.80 -7.46
N GLY A 221 7.62 2.52 -6.37
CA GLY A 221 6.41 3.34 -6.37
C GLY A 221 6.40 4.15 -7.67
N GLN A 222 5.22 4.38 -8.24
CA GLN A 222 5.12 5.27 -9.40
C GLN A 222 5.62 6.65 -8.96
N GLY A 223 6.88 6.94 -9.26
CA GLY A 223 7.37 8.30 -9.25
C GLY A 223 6.51 9.09 -10.23
N LEU A 224 6.24 10.33 -9.89
CA LEU A 224 5.33 11.22 -10.64
C LEU A 224 5.66 11.29 -12.14
N ASP A 225 6.91 11.05 -12.51
CA ASP A 225 7.42 11.15 -13.88
C ASP A 225 7.57 9.78 -14.61
N GLY A 226 7.12 8.68 -14.02
CA GLY A 226 7.38 7.34 -14.59
C GLY A 226 8.87 6.94 -14.58
N HIS A 227 9.73 7.70 -13.89
CA HIS A 227 11.13 7.36 -13.68
C HIS A 227 11.26 6.17 -12.73
N ALA A 228 11.81 5.06 -13.24
CA ALA A 228 11.97 3.78 -12.52
C ALA A 228 12.96 3.80 -11.32
N LYS A 229 13.59 4.94 -11.01
CA LYS A 229 14.58 5.05 -9.92
C LYS A 229 14.07 5.95 -8.80
N VAL A 230 13.41 5.35 -7.81
CA VAL A 230 12.90 6.07 -6.63
C VAL A 230 14.03 6.56 -5.73
N ARG A 231 15.14 5.80 -5.60
CA ARG A 231 16.26 6.10 -4.70
C ARG A 231 17.60 6.10 -5.42
N GLN A 232 18.53 6.91 -4.94
CA GLN A 232 19.89 7.05 -5.47
C GLN A 232 20.92 6.99 -4.35
N ARG A 233 22.07 6.36 -4.64
CA ARG A 233 23.23 6.21 -3.74
C ARG A 233 22.83 5.74 -2.33
N SER A 234 21.96 4.73 -2.29
CA SER A 234 21.53 4.07 -1.06
C SER A 234 21.80 2.56 -1.11
N THR A 235 21.85 1.97 0.07
CA THR A 235 21.86 0.52 0.27
C THR A 235 20.73 0.16 1.24
N HIS A 236 20.22 -1.06 1.16
CA HIS A 236 19.08 -1.48 1.97
C HIS A 236 19.14 -2.96 2.34
N THR A 237 18.38 -3.33 3.37
CA THR A 237 18.11 -4.71 3.75
C THR A 237 16.77 -4.78 4.45
N ARG A 238 16.22 -5.98 4.64
CA ARG A 238 14.94 -6.17 5.34
C ARG A 238 15.13 -7.00 6.60
N LEU A 239 14.61 -6.53 7.73
CA LEU A 239 14.66 -7.20 9.01
C LEU A 239 13.25 -7.69 9.37
N TYR A 240 13.10 -9.00 9.48
CA TYR A 240 11.85 -9.60 9.94
C TYR A 240 11.57 -9.19 11.39
N LEU A 241 10.32 -8.88 11.74
CA LEU A 241 9.94 -8.37 13.06
C LEU A 241 9.17 -9.39 13.92
N GLY A 242 8.97 -10.61 13.42
CA GLY A 242 8.18 -11.66 14.09
C GLY A 242 8.98 -12.47 15.10
N GLU A 243 8.50 -13.69 15.38
CA GLU A 243 9.13 -14.57 16.36
C GLU A 243 10.45 -15.12 15.82
N GLY A 244 11.30 -15.67 16.70
CA GLY A 244 12.64 -16.16 16.32
C GLY A 244 13.65 -15.07 15.94
N THR A 245 13.27 -13.79 15.98
CA THR A 245 14.16 -12.65 15.71
C THR A 245 14.74 -12.03 16.98
N HIS A 246 15.67 -11.09 16.82
CA HIS A 246 16.23 -10.34 17.94
C HIS A 246 15.11 -9.62 18.73
N HIS A 247 15.14 -9.70 20.06
CA HIS A 247 14.07 -9.20 20.95
C HIS A 247 13.68 -7.73 20.68
N LEU A 248 14.65 -6.90 20.26
CA LEU A 248 14.40 -5.52 19.85
C LEU A 248 13.43 -5.42 18.66
N LEU A 249 13.56 -6.25 17.63
CA LEU A 249 12.70 -6.21 16.44
C LEU A 249 11.25 -6.56 16.80
N LYS A 250 11.07 -7.57 17.65
CA LYS A 250 9.76 -7.88 18.28
C LYS A 250 9.23 -6.71 19.12
N SER A 251 10.10 -6.03 19.87
CA SER A 251 9.74 -4.85 20.66
C SER A 251 9.25 -3.70 19.78
N ILE A 252 9.93 -3.44 18.65
CA ILE A 252 9.53 -2.44 17.65
C ILE A 252 8.13 -2.75 17.13
N ARG A 253 7.89 -3.99 16.67
CA ARG A 253 6.55 -4.44 16.23
C ARG A 253 5.49 -4.19 17.30
N ASN A 254 5.74 -4.59 18.54
CA ASN A 254 4.79 -4.42 19.64
C ASN A 254 4.51 -2.93 19.94
N ARG A 255 5.51 -2.04 19.79
CA ARG A 255 5.33 -0.59 19.92
C ARG A 255 4.47 -0.05 18.78
N VAL A 256 4.68 -0.52 17.54
CA VAL A 256 3.83 -0.17 16.38
C VAL A 256 2.39 -0.61 16.62
N THR A 257 2.15 -1.86 17.05
CA THR A 257 0.81 -2.36 17.41
C THR A 257 0.13 -1.50 18.48
N ARG A 258 0.87 -1.13 19.54
CA ARG A 258 0.34 -0.26 20.60
C ARG A 258 0.05 1.17 20.12
N LEU A 259 0.93 1.71 19.28
CA LEU A 259 0.80 3.07 18.74
C LEU A 259 -0.42 3.18 17.83
N THR A 260 -0.57 2.25 16.89
CA THR A 260 -1.65 2.25 15.89
C THR A 260 -2.97 1.74 16.44
N ARG A 261 -2.93 0.98 17.55
CA ARG A 261 -4.07 0.26 18.15
C ARG A 261 -4.68 -0.79 17.22
N LEU A 262 -3.99 -1.14 16.14
CA LEU A 262 -4.42 -2.21 15.23
C LEU A 262 -4.27 -3.58 15.93
N PRO A 263 -5.15 -4.55 15.63
CA PRO A 263 -4.96 -5.94 16.02
C PRO A 263 -3.57 -6.46 15.60
N SER A 264 -2.93 -7.24 16.48
CA SER A 264 -1.63 -7.83 16.16
C SER A 264 -1.69 -8.73 14.93
N SER A 265 -2.83 -9.39 14.67
CA SER A 265 -3.04 -10.22 13.48
C SER A 265 -2.97 -9.44 12.15
N LEU A 266 -3.12 -8.12 12.15
CA LEU A 266 -2.89 -7.29 10.95
C LEU A 266 -1.42 -6.87 10.87
N VAL A 267 -0.83 -6.47 11.99
CA VAL A 267 0.56 -6.00 12.04
C VAL A 267 1.56 -7.14 11.79
N ASP A 268 1.27 -8.34 12.30
CA ASP A 268 2.15 -9.52 12.23
C ASP A 268 2.25 -10.12 10.83
N LEU A 269 1.27 -9.83 9.97
CA LEU A 269 1.20 -10.30 8.58
C LEU A 269 1.69 -9.25 7.58
N SER A 270 2.24 -8.14 8.07
CA SER A 270 2.76 -7.07 7.24
C SER A 270 4.21 -7.34 6.81
N GLU A 271 4.70 -6.50 5.90
CA GLU A 271 6.07 -6.52 5.39
C GLU A 271 7.14 -6.50 6.50
N PRO A 272 8.31 -7.15 6.28
CA PRO A 272 9.46 -6.98 7.17
C PRO A 272 9.94 -5.52 7.12
N MET A 273 10.57 -5.06 8.22
CA MET A 273 11.08 -3.69 8.29
C MET A 273 12.20 -3.47 7.27
N GLU A 274 12.06 -2.46 6.43
CA GLU A 274 13.10 -2.09 5.48
C GLU A 274 14.07 -1.09 6.13
N VAL A 275 15.33 -1.48 6.27
CA VAL A 275 16.40 -0.60 6.76
C VAL A 275 17.19 -0.07 5.57
N VAL A 276 17.26 1.24 5.44
CA VAL A 276 17.93 1.93 4.33
C VAL A 276 19.05 2.81 4.85
N ARG A 277 20.19 2.78 4.17
CA ARG A 277 21.33 3.67 4.38
C ARG A 277 21.56 4.52 3.13
N TYR A 278 21.43 5.84 3.27
CA TYR A 278 21.82 6.82 2.27
C TYR A 278 23.25 7.30 2.56
N GLU A 279 24.10 7.21 1.54
CA GLU A 279 25.43 7.81 1.58
C GLU A 279 25.35 9.33 1.35
N GLN A 280 26.47 10.03 1.54
CA GLN A 280 26.58 11.42 1.11
C GLN A 280 26.24 11.54 -0.39
N GLY A 281 25.32 12.45 -0.71
CA GLY A 281 24.74 12.64 -2.03
C GLY A 281 23.60 11.68 -2.37
N GLY A 282 23.20 10.79 -1.45
CA GLY A 282 22.02 9.93 -1.59
C GLY A 282 20.74 10.66 -1.27
N TYR A 283 19.65 10.22 -1.92
CA TYR A 283 18.32 10.83 -1.80
C TYR A 283 17.23 9.86 -2.30
N SER A 284 15.96 10.19 -2.04
CA SER A 284 14.79 9.53 -2.61
C SER A 284 13.85 10.56 -3.23
N HIS A 285 13.48 10.38 -4.49
CA HIS A 285 12.44 11.19 -5.12
C HIS A 285 11.11 11.04 -4.37
N ALA A 286 10.23 12.02 -4.56
CA ALA A 286 8.89 12.00 -4.01
C ALA A 286 8.07 10.82 -4.59
N HIS A 287 7.44 10.04 -3.72
CA HIS A 287 6.65 8.86 -4.08
C HIS A 287 5.55 8.59 -3.05
N HIS A 288 4.62 7.70 -3.42
CA HIS A 288 3.68 7.08 -2.51
C HIS A 288 4.18 5.71 -2.08
N ASP A 289 3.88 5.32 -0.84
CA ASP A 289 4.23 3.98 -0.34
C ASP A 289 3.29 2.90 -0.87
N SER A 290 2.01 3.22 -1.09
CA SER A 290 1.03 2.33 -1.70
C SER A 290 0.93 2.56 -3.21
N GLY A 291 0.65 1.49 -3.96
CA GLY A 291 0.30 1.58 -5.38
C GLY A 291 -1.17 1.94 -5.60
N PRO A 292 -1.53 2.47 -6.77
CA PRO A 292 -2.93 2.70 -7.12
C PRO A 292 -3.69 1.38 -7.23
N THR A 293 -4.85 1.31 -6.61
CA THR A 293 -5.72 0.12 -6.64
C THR A 293 -6.83 0.28 -7.66
N ASN A 294 -6.77 -0.51 -8.73
CA ASN A 294 -7.79 -0.63 -9.78
C ASN A 294 -8.35 -2.06 -9.81
N HIS A 295 -9.43 -2.29 -10.57
CA HIS A 295 -10.07 -3.62 -10.70
C HIS A 295 -9.12 -4.74 -11.17
N ASP A 296 -8.07 -4.41 -11.93
CA ASP A 296 -7.08 -5.37 -12.44
C ASP A 296 -5.87 -5.59 -11.52
N SER A 297 -5.84 -4.91 -10.37
CA SER A 297 -4.74 -4.98 -9.39
C SER A 297 -5.16 -5.67 -8.10
N SER A 298 -4.23 -6.40 -7.49
CA SER A 298 -4.40 -7.04 -6.19
C SER A 298 -3.26 -6.67 -5.25
N CYS A 299 -3.52 -6.66 -3.95
CA CYS A 299 -2.49 -6.41 -2.97
C CYS A 299 -1.54 -7.62 -2.88
N ALA A 300 -0.24 -7.39 -3.00
CA ALA A 300 0.75 -8.46 -2.97
C ALA A 300 0.66 -9.33 -1.70
N HIS A 301 0.33 -8.73 -0.55
CA HIS A 301 0.22 -9.44 0.73
C HIS A 301 -1.00 -10.36 0.84
N THR A 302 -2.05 -10.11 0.07
CA THR A 302 -3.27 -10.94 0.04
C THR A 302 -3.45 -11.66 -1.29
N HIS A 303 -2.45 -11.65 -2.17
CA HIS A 303 -2.54 -12.23 -3.51
C HIS A 303 -2.98 -13.71 -3.47
N LEU A 304 -2.50 -14.49 -2.49
CA LEU A 304 -2.92 -15.88 -2.29
C LEU A 304 -4.42 -16.06 -1.98
N ALA A 305 -5.09 -15.00 -1.52
CA ALA A 305 -6.52 -14.95 -1.27
C ALA A 305 -7.30 -14.23 -2.38
N ALA A 306 -6.61 -13.73 -3.41
CA ALA A 306 -7.24 -13.10 -4.57
C ALA A 306 -7.83 -14.18 -5.50
N ASN A 307 -8.96 -13.85 -6.12
CA ASN A 307 -9.43 -14.63 -7.26
C ASN A 307 -8.51 -14.28 -8.45
N ASN A 308 -8.09 -15.30 -9.21
CA ASN A 308 -7.06 -15.27 -10.28
C ASN A 308 -7.31 -14.29 -11.47
N SER A 309 -8.18 -13.29 -11.32
CA SER A 309 -8.50 -12.27 -12.32
C SER A 309 -7.61 -11.02 -12.25
N ALA A 310 -6.85 -10.80 -11.18
CA ALA A 310 -5.92 -9.67 -11.09
C ALA A 310 -4.61 -9.99 -11.81
N SER A 311 -4.21 -9.15 -12.77
CA SER A 311 -2.99 -9.33 -13.56
C SER A 311 -1.78 -8.58 -13.01
N LYS A 312 -1.97 -7.75 -11.98
CA LYS A 312 -0.91 -6.92 -11.37
C LYS A 312 -0.97 -6.99 -9.86
N GLN A 313 0.20 -7.11 -9.23
CA GLN A 313 0.36 -7.03 -7.79
C GLN A 313 0.89 -5.65 -7.38
N VAL A 314 0.27 -5.02 -6.39
CA VAL A 314 0.63 -3.70 -5.87
C VAL A 314 0.88 -3.73 -4.36
N ALA A 315 1.66 -2.77 -3.86
CA ALA A 315 1.78 -2.55 -2.43
C ALA A 315 0.51 -1.90 -1.88
N CYS A 316 -0.09 -2.49 -0.85
CA CYS A 316 -1.24 -1.92 -0.14
C CYS A 316 -0.86 -1.66 1.32
N ARG A 317 -0.25 -0.50 1.56
CA ARG A 317 0.32 -0.11 2.85
C ARG A 317 -0.60 0.92 3.48
N TYR A 318 -1.45 0.50 4.42
CA TYR A 318 -2.42 1.39 5.07
C TYR A 318 -1.75 2.58 5.78
N LEU A 319 -0.64 2.32 6.44
CA LEU A 319 0.18 3.32 7.13
C LEU A 319 1.66 2.96 7.09
N THR A 320 2.47 3.97 7.33
CA THR A 320 3.93 3.86 7.41
C THR A 320 4.41 4.39 8.75
N VAL A 321 5.31 3.64 9.39
CA VAL A 321 6.10 4.08 10.54
C VAL A 321 7.56 4.16 10.12
N LEU A 322 8.06 5.38 9.92
CA LEU A 322 9.46 5.63 9.57
C LEU A 322 10.27 5.95 10.82
N LEU A 323 11.33 5.17 11.06
CA LEU A 323 12.26 5.34 12.17
C LEU A 323 13.51 6.07 11.68
N HIS A 324 13.87 7.18 12.31
CA HIS A 324 15.19 7.80 12.12
C HIS A 324 16.20 7.09 13.02
N LEU A 325 17.16 6.38 12.44
CA LEU A 325 18.10 5.54 13.20
C LEU A 325 19.38 6.29 13.60
N ASN A 326 19.73 7.36 12.88
CA ASN A 326 20.80 8.28 13.24
C ASN A 326 20.40 9.72 12.90
N PRO A 327 21.01 10.75 13.52
CA PRO A 327 20.95 12.09 12.98
C PRO A 327 21.77 12.17 11.69
N ALA A 328 21.34 13.01 10.74
CA ALA A 328 22.15 13.36 9.57
C ALA A 328 22.95 14.64 9.88
N ASP A 329 24.24 14.65 9.53
CA ASP A 329 25.12 15.81 9.77
C ASP A 329 24.76 17.02 8.90
N GLY A 330 24.11 16.78 7.76
CA GLY A 330 23.61 17.84 6.88
C GLY A 330 22.66 17.30 5.81
N GLY A 331 21.55 18.01 5.60
CA GLY A 331 20.46 17.58 4.71
C GLY A 331 19.76 16.32 5.24
N GLY A 332 19.24 15.50 4.33
CA GLY A 332 18.61 14.23 4.69
C GLY A 332 17.27 14.37 5.42
N GLU A 333 16.60 15.51 5.36
CA GLU A 333 15.23 15.65 5.84
C GLU A 333 14.27 14.70 5.11
N THR A 334 13.23 14.25 5.80
CA THR A 334 12.08 13.63 5.13
C THR A 334 11.10 14.75 4.76
N SER A 335 10.88 14.94 3.47
CA SER A 335 10.05 16.01 2.91
C SER A 335 8.67 15.47 2.52
N PHE A 336 7.63 16.19 2.90
CA PHE A 336 6.25 16.00 2.42
C PHE A 336 5.88 17.23 1.59
N PRO A 337 6.06 17.17 0.25
CA PRO A 337 6.10 18.38 -0.56
C PRO A 337 4.80 19.15 -0.57
N VAL A 338 3.68 18.44 -0.50
CA VAL A 338 2.31 18.98 -0.58
C VAL A 338 1.59 18.99 0.76
N ALA A 339 2.31 18.79 1.88
CA ALA A 339 1.67 18.72 3.21
C ALA A 339 0.80 19.96 3.51
N ASP A 340 -0.42 19.72 3.96
CA ASP A 340 -1.47 20.70 4.29
C ASP A 340 -1.78 21.72 3.18
N ASN A 341 -1.39 21.45 1.92
CA ASN A 341 -1.75 22.30 0.79
C ASN A 341 -3.28 22.43 0.67
N ARG A 342 -3.75 23.58 0.19
CA ARG A 342 -5.19 23.82 0.01
C ARG A 342 -5.78 22.90 -1.05
N THR A 343 -5.10 22.78 -2.18
CA THR A 343 -5.45 21.97 -3.35
C THR A 343 -4.27 21.07 -3.72
N TYR A 344 -4.57 19.93 -4.35
CA TYR A 344 -3.57 19.11 -5.01
C TYR A 344 -3.60 19.48 -6.50
N GLU A 345 -2.63 20.28 -6.94
CA GLU A 345 -2.53 20.75 -8.32
C GLU A 345 -1.35 20.05 -9.00
N GLU A 346 -1.67 19.18 -9.96
CA GLU A 346 -0.71 18.31 -10.66
C GLU A 346 0.35 19.12 -11.45
N GLU A 347 0.01 20.36 -11.83
CA GLU A 347 0.90 21.33 -12.48
C GLU A 347 2.06 21.79 -11.59
N VAL A 348 1.87 21.80 -10.26
CA VAL A 348 2.92 22.08 -9.27
C VAL A 348 3.85 20.87 -9.12
N LEU A 349 3.32 19.66 -9.41
CA LEU A 349 3.96 18.38 -9.18
C LEU A 349 5.11 18.07 -10.15
N GLY A 350 5.03 18.54 -11.39
CA GLY A 350 6.04 18.31 -12.42
C GLY A 350 7.42 18.93 -12.13
N ASP A 351 7.49 19.98 -11.30
CA ASP A 351 8.76 20.57 -10.84
C ASP A 351 9.24 19.98 -9.49
N LEU A 352 8.37 19.21 -8.80
CA LEU A 352 8.71 18.57 -7.53
C LEU A 352 9.60 17.35 -7.71
N SER A 353 9.62 16.68 -8.86
CA SER A 353 10.52 15.53 -9.04
C SER A 353 12.02 15.91 -8.90
N GLN A 354 12.38 17.16 -9.26
CA GLN A 354 13.73 17.72 -9.11
C GLN A 354 13.90 18.61 -7.87
N GLN A 355 12.84 19.26 -7.36
CA GLN A 355 12.92 20.23 -6.25
C GLN A 355 12.03 19.89 -5.02
N TYR A 356 11.57 18.65 -4.87
CA TYR A 356 10.68 18.18 -3.78
C TYR A 356 11.16 18.52 -2.36
N CYS A 357 12.48 18.65 -2.18
CA CYS A 357 13.05 19.02 -0.89
C CYS A 357 13.01 20.53 -0.66
N ASP A 358 13.53 21.32 -1.60
CA ASP A 358 13.69 22.77 -1.41
C ASP A 358 12.33 23.45 -1.29
N LYS A 359 11.39 23.07 -2.18
CA LYS A 359 10.03 23.60 -2.22
C LYS A 359 9.03 22.83 -1.34
N GLY A 360 9.50 21.84 -0.58
CA GLY A 360 8.59 21.02 0.21
C GLY A 360 7.97 21.78 1.38
N ASN A 361 6.65 21.71 1.49
CA ASN A 361 5.87 22.39 2.53
C ASN A 361 6.28 22.00 3.95
N LEU A 362 6.51 20.71 4.17
CA LEU A 362 6.91 20.17 5.46
C LEU A 362 8.19 19.36 5.31
N LYS A 363 9.19 19.68 6.13
CA LYS A 363 10.46 18.97 6.22
C LYS A 363 10.73 18.56 7.65
N VAL A 364 10.97 17.26 7.85
CA VAL A 364 11.27 16.70 9.16
C VAL A 364 12.74 16.30 9.22
N LYS A 365 13.48 16.92 10.13
CA LYS A 365 14.91 16.64 10.31
C LYS A 365 15.09 15.28 11.01
N PRO A 366 16.04 14.45 10.55
CA PRO A 366 16.29 13.16 11.17
C PRO A 366 16.92 13.34 12.54
N VAL A 367 16.24 12.86 13.58
CA VAL A 367 16.74 12.81 14.95
C VAL A 367 16.70 11.36 15.41
N ALA A 368 17.84 10.81 15.80
CA ALA A 368 17.96 9.42 16.25
C ALA A 368 16.85 9.03 17.25
N GLY A 369 16.21 7.90 16.97
CA GLY A 369 15.16 7.33 17.80
C GLY A 369 13.78 7.96 17.62
N THR A 370 13.63 8.98 16.77
CA THR A 370 12.33 9.55 16.43
C THR A 370 11.60 8.67 15.42
N ALA A 371 10.31 8.46 15.64
CA ALA A 371 9.42 7.82 14.67
C ALA A 371 8.47 8.85 14.04
N LEU A 372 8.24 8.74 12.74
CA LEU A 372 7.14 9.39 12.04
C LEU A 372 6.08 8.34 11.73
N LEU A 373 4.80 8.68 11.91
CA LEU A 373 3.68 7.84 11.51
C LEU A 373 2.76 8.65 10.61
N TRP A 374 2.47 8.14 9.42
CA TRP A 374 1.40 8.69 8.57
C TRP A 374 0.56 7.59 7.95
N TYR A 375 -0.65 7.96 7.57
CA TYR A 375 -1.56 7.11 6.82
C TYR A 375 -1.40 7.36 5.32
N ASN A 376 -1.26 6.31 4.52
CA ASN A 376 -1.16 6.44 3.07
C ASN A 376 -2.53 6.47 2.38
N HIS A 377 -3.59 6.13 3.12
CA HIS A 377 -4.96 6.10 2.62
C HIS A 377 -5.88 6.95 3.48
N LEU A 378 -6.90 7.49 2.84
CA LEU A 378 -8.06 8.09 3.48
C LEU A 378 -8.92 7.00 4.14
N SER A 379 -9.89 7.42 4.95
CA SER A 379 -10.95 6.50 5.41
C SER A 379 -12.06 6.47 4.35
N ASP A 380 -12.65 5.29 4.16
CA ASP A 380 -13.85 5.12 3.32
C ASP A 380 -15.14 5.68 3.95
N GLY A 381 -15.07 6.19 5.19
CA GLY A 381 -16.22 6.67 5.96
C GLY A 381 -16.98 5.58 6.74
N ASN A 382 -16.71 4.30 6.49
CA ASN A 382 -17.33 3.16 7.18
C ASN A 382 -16.36 2.45 8.14
N GLY A 383 -15.17 3.00 8.33
CA GLY A 383 -14.15 2.46 9.23
C GLY A 383 -13.20 1.47 8.56
N TRP A 384 -13.10 1.47 7.21
CA TRP A 384 -12.11 0.71 6.47
C TRP A 384 -11.16 1.63 5.68
N VAL A 385 -10.30 1.01 4.86
CA VAL A 385 -9.33 1.69 3.99
C VAL A 385 -10.07 2.31 2.80
N GLY A 386 -9.89 3.62 2.59
CA GLY A 386 -10.40 4.34 1.42
C GLY A 386 -9.35 4.53 0.34
N GLU A 387 -9.54 5.57 -0.48
CA GLU A 387 -8.64 5.94 -1.56
C GLU A 387 -7.23 6.31 -1.05
N LEU A 388 -6.25 6.23 -1.94
CA LEU A 388 -4.89 6.71 -1.68
C LEU A 388 -4.94 8.20 -1.30
N ASP A 389 -4.27 8.58 -0.22
CA ASP A 389 -4.12 9.98 0.16
C ASP A 389 -3.00 10.61 -0.67
N GLU A 390 -3.33 11.40 -1.69
CA GLU A 390 -2.36 12.09 -2.55
C GLU A 390 -1.42 13.02 -1.76
N PHE A 391 -1.84 13.49 -0.57
CA PHE A 391 -0.99 14.30 0.27
C PHE A 391 0.11 13.49 0.97
N SER A 392 0.00 12.14 0.99
CA SER A 392 1.04 11.23 1.52
C SER A 392 2.33 11.17 0.70
N LEU A 393 2.38 11.92 -0.41
CA LEU A 393 3.57 12.07 -1.23
C LEU A 393 4.75 12.54 -0.38
N HIS A 394 5.82 11.75 -0.36
CA HIS A 394 6.99 12.04 0.45
C HIS A 394 8.29 11.55 -0.19
N GLY A 395 9.41 12.11 0.25
CA GLY A 395 10.73 11.72 -0.22
C GLY A 395 11.82 12.08 0.80
N ASP A 396 13.03 11.60 0.56
CA ASP A 396 14.20 11.87 1.39
C ASP A 396 15.10 12.86 0.68
N CYS A 397 15.26 14.04 1.27
CA CYS A 397 16.14 15.08 0.80
C CYS A 397 17.59 14.60 0.65
N LEU A 398 18.35 15.30 -0.20
CA LEU A 398 19.76 15.05 -0.42
C LEU A 398 20.55 15.08 0.90
N VAL A 399 21.30 14.01 1.17
CA VAL A 399 22.27 13.98 2.27
C VAL A 399 23.50 14.78 1.84
N THR A 400 23.64 16.00 2.35
CA THR A 400 24.76 16.88 1.97
C THR A 400 26.03 16.57 2.75
N ARG A 401 25.92 15.99 3.95
CA ARG A 401 27.06 15.64 4.81
C ARG A 401 26.75 14.39 5.65
N GLY A 402 27.77 13.54 5.83
CA GLY A 402 27.63 12.32 6.60
C GLY A 402 26.82 11.26 5.87
N PHE A 403 26.00 10.51 6.61
CA PHE A 403 25.12 9.46 6.10
C PHE A 403 23.81 9.46 6.89
N LYS A 404 22.75 8.92 6.29
CA LYS A 404 21.41 8.80 6.91
C LYS A 404 20.97 7.34 6.92
N TRP A 405 20.42 6.89 8.04
CA TRP A 405 19.81 5.59 8.22
C TRP A 405 18.34 5.74 8.63
N THR A 406 17.49 4.99 7.94
CA THR A 406 16.07 4.90 8.24
C THR A 406 15.63 3.44 8.37
N GLY A 407 14.56 3.22 9.12
CA GLY A 407 13.86 1.94 9.19
C GLY A 407 12.37 2.15 8.93
N SER A 408 11.85 1.65 7.82
CA SER A 408 10.43 1.74 7.46
C SER A 408 9.70 0.47 7.90
N VAL A 409 8.65 0.64 8.70
CA VAL A 409 7.69 -0.42 9.04
C VAL A 409 6.36 -0.07 8.38
N TRP A 410 5.93 -0.89 7.44
CA TRP A 410 4.63 -0.75 6.78
C TRP A 410 3.61 -1.67 7.42
N VAL A 411 2.36 -1.22 7.51
CA VAL A 411 1.24 -2.09 7.89
C VAL A 411 0.34 -2.29 6.69
N ASN A 412 0.22 -3.54 6.26
CA ASN A 412 -0.51 -3.91 5.04
C ASN A 412 -1.97 -4.24 5.36
N ILE A 413 -2.89 -3.60 4.66
CA ILE A 413 -4.32 -3.88 4.74
C ILE A 413 -4.90 -3.79 3.34
N ASP A 414 -5.60 -4.84 2.91
CA ASP A 414 -6.28 -4.84 1.61
C ASP A 414 -7.52 -3.92 1.68
N PRO A 415 -7.67 -2.98 0.73
CA PRO A 415 -8.88 -2.17 0.63
C PRO A 415 -10.16 -3.00 0.44
N GLU A 416 -10.06 -4.19 -0.18
CA GLU A 416 -11.17 -5.15 -0.23
C GLU A 416 -11.22 -5.95 1.08
N GLN A 417 -12.07 -5.50 2.02
CA GLN A 417 -12.22 -6.11 3.35
C GLN A 417 -12.44 -7.63 3.29
N GLN A 418 -13.28 -8.10 2.37
CA GLN A 418 -13.55 -9.55 2.24
C GLN A 418 -12.29 -10.34 1.88
N ARG A 419 -11.37 -9.76 1.10
CA ARG A 419 -10.10 -10.42 0.73
C ARG A 419 -9.15 -10.44 1.91
N GLN A 420 -9.05 -9.33 2.66
CA GLN A 420 -8.29 -9.27 3.90
C GLN A 420 -8.76 -10.35 4.89
N GLU A 421 -10.06 -10.47 5.11
CA GLU A 421 -10.64 -11.45 6.04
C GLU A 421 -10.38 -12.89 5.57
N ARG A 422 -10.52 -13.19 4.27
CA ARG A 422 -10.19 -14.50 3.72
C ARG A 422 -8.73 -14.84 3.93
N TYR A 423 -7.82 -13.90 3.66
CA TYR A 423 -6.39 -14.09 3.89
C TYR A 423 -6.09 -14.39 5.36
N GLN A 424 -6.66 -13.61 6.29
CA GLN A 424 -6.47 -13.85 7.72
C GLN A 424 -6.99 -15.22 8.17
N ARG A 425 -8.16 -15.64 7.67
CA ARG A 425 -8.71 -16.99 7.95
C ARG A 425 -7.81 -18.08 7.40
N LEU A 426 -7.27 -17.91 6.19
CA LEU A 426 -6.33 -18.86 5.58
C LEU A 426 -5.09 -19.03 6.45
N ILE A 427 -4.46 -17.92 6.87
CA ILE A 427 -3.29 -17.98 7.74
C ILE A 427 -3.63 -18.66 9.07
N GLN A 428 -4.76 -18.33 9.70
CA GLN A 428 -5.19 -18.95 10.95
C GLN A 428 -5.48 -20.46 10.81
N LEU A 429 -6.02 -20.89 9.67
CA LEU A 429 -6.20 -22.32 9.34
C LEU A 429 -4.86 -23.05 9.28
N PHE A 430 -3.87 -22.47 8.60
CA PHE A 430 -2.51 -23.04 8.57
C PHE A 430 -1.91 -23.16 9.97
N GLU A 431 -2.04 -22.13 10.81
CA GLU A 431 -1.55 -22.16 12.20
C GLU A 431 -2.20 -23.28 13.05
N ASN A 432 -3.51 -23.48 12.88
CA ASN A 432 -4.24 -24.49 13.64
C ASN A 432 -3.84 -25.91 13.23
N LEU A 433 -3.70 -26.16 11.92
CA LEU A 433 -3.30 -27.47 11.39
C LEU A 433 -1.91 -27.88 11.89
N GLU A 434 -0.96 -26.95 11.95
CA GLU A 434 0.38 -27.22 12.47
C GLU A 434 0.36 -27.51 13.98
N SER A 435 -0.40 -26.74 14.76
CA SER A 435 -0.55 -26.97 16.21
C SER A 435 -1.08 -28.38 16.50
N GLU A 436 -2.00 -28.88 15.68
CA GLU A 436 -2.48 -30.26 15.77
C GLU A 436 -1.42 -31.29 15.37
N CYS A 437 -0.65 -31.05 14.30
CA CYS A 437 0.45 -31.91 13.87
C CYS A 437 1.55 -32.00 14.94
N ALA A 438 1.97 -30.87 15.51
CA ALA A 438 2.97 -30.82 16.59
C ALA A 438 2.51 -31.58 17.85
N LYS A 439 1.23 -31.46 18.22
CA LYS A 439 0.63 -32.22 19.33
C LYS A 439 0.64 -33.72 19.05
N LYS A 440 0.30 -34.15 17.83
CA LYS A 440 0.32 -35.57 17.43
C LYS A 440 1.73 -36.16 17.40
N SER A 441 2.74 -35.39 16.97
CA SER A 441 4.14 -35.80 17.00
C SER A 441 4.64 -36.03 18.43
N LYS A 442 4.35 -35.09 19.35
CA LYS A 442 4.74 -35.19 20.77
C LYS A 442 4.07 -36.35 21.52
N TYR A 443 2.87 -36.75 21.10
CA TYR A 443 2.19 -37.94 21.61
C TYR A 443 2.79 -39.26 21.13
N ARG A 444 3.52 -39.23 20.01
CA ARG A 444 4.20 -40.39 19.41
C ARG A 444 5.56 -40.64 20.07
N ASP A 445 6.31 -39.58 20.36
CA ASP A 445 7.60 -39.68 21.07
C ASP A 445 7.46 -40.07 22.55
N ASN A 446 6.35 -39.71 23.21
CA ASN A 446 6.07 -40.13 24.59
C ASN A 446 5.52 -41.58 24.70
N ARG A 447 5.42 -42.33 23.60
CA ARG A 447 4.99 -43.74 23.58
C ARG A 447 6.10 -44.73 23.19
N LEU A 448 7.31 -44.24 22.97
CA LEU A 448 8.54 -45.03 22.86
C LEU A 448 9.35 -44.86 24.14
#